data_AF-A0A9N7NUU2-F1
#
_entry.id   AF-A0A9N7NUU2-F1
#
_cell.length_a   1.000
_cell.length_b   1.000
_cell.length_c   1.000
_cell.angle_alpha   90.00
_cell.angle_beta   90.00
_cell.angle_gamma   90.00
#
_symmetry.space_group_name_H-M   'P 1'
#
loop_
_entity.id
_entity.type
_entity.pdbx_description
1 polymer ?
#
loop_
_entity_poly.entity_id
_entity_poly.type
_entity_poly.pdbx_seq_one_letter_code
_entity_poly.pdbx_strand_id
1 'polypeptide(L)'
;MDDNELEILEIIHHFVEILDRYFGSVCELDLIFNFHKAYYILDEILIAGELQESSKKTVARLIAAQDSLVEAAKEQENSLSNIIAQATK
;
A
#
# COMPACT_ATOMS: atom_id res chain seq x y z
N MET A 1 17.26 8.65 -23.90
CA MET A 1 17.35 7.57 -22.90
C MET A 1 18.57 7.89 -22.09
N ASP A 2 18.45 8.93 -21.27
CA ASP A 2 19.52 9.45 -20.40
C ASP A 2 19.08 9.31 -18.94
N ASP A 3 18.24 8.31 -18.65
CA ASP A 3 17.73 8.10 -17.31
C ASP A 3 18.85 7.57 -16.43
N ASN A 4 18.95 8.11 -15.22
CA ASN A 4 20.00 7.74 -14.30
C ASN A 4 19.72 6.36 -13.72
N GLU A 5 20.44 5.35 -14.17
CA GLU A 5 20.28 3.96 -13.69
C GLU A 5 20.46 3.84 -12.17
N LEU A 6 21.31 4.68 -11.57
CA LEU A 6 21.50 4.68 -10.12
C LEU A 6 20.29 5.26 -9.38
N GLU A 7 19.59 6.21 -9.99
CA GLU A 7 18.35 6.75 -9.44
C GLU A 7 17.24 5.70 -9.46
N ILE A 8 17.14 4.92 -10.55
CA ILE A 8 16.20 3.81 -10.63
C ILE A 8 16.50 2.75 -9.57
N LEU A 9 17.78 2.40 -9.38
CA LEU A 9 18.18 1.44 -8.36
C LEU A 9 17.86 1.94 -6.95
N GLU A 10 18.06 3.25 -6.70
CA GLU A 10 17.71 3.88 -5.43
C GLU A 10 16.20 3.88 -5.20
N ILE A 11 15.38 4.12 -6.22
CA ILE A 11 13.91 4.03 -6.13
C ILE A 11 13.48 2.60 -5.77
N ILE A 12 14.07 1.58 -6.40
CA ILE A 12 13.78 0.18 -6.07
C ILE A 12 14.16 -0.11 -4.62
N HIS A 13 15.34 0.34 -4.18
CA HIS A 13 15.79 0.16 -2.80
C HIS A 13 14.85 0.86 -1.80
N HIS A 14 14.48 2.10 -2.10
CA HIS A 14 13.55 2.90 -1.32
C HIS A 14 12.20 2.20 -1.13
N PHE A 15 11.65 1.63 -2.20
CA PHE A 15 10.41 0.86 -2.16
C PHE A 15 10.54 -0.36 -1.24
N VAL A 16 11.62 -1.13 -1.36
CA VAL A 16 11.87 -2.31 -0.52
C VAL A 16 11.99 -1.93 0.96
N GLU A 17 12.65 -0.83 1.31
CA GLU A 17 12.75 -0.38 2.70
C GLU A 17 11.38 0.03 3.29
N ILE A 18 10.50 0.63 2.47
CA ILE A 18 9.14 0.96 2.91
C ILE A 18 8.32 -0.32 3.11
N LEU A 19 8.42 -1.29 2.20
CA LEU A 19 7.77 -2.59 2.35
C LEU A 19 8.24 -3.32 3.61
N ASP A 20 9.55 -3.34 3.87
CA ASP A 20 10.12 -3.96 5.07
C ASP A 20 9.56 -3.34 6.36
N ARG A 21 9.47 -2.01 6.39
CA ARG A 21 8.88 -1.29 7.52
C ARG A 21 7.38 -1.52 7.66
N TYR A 22 6.66 -1.66 6.55
CA TYR A 22 5.22 -1.87 6.55
C TYR A 22 4.84 -3.28 7.03
N PHE A 23 5.51 -4.32 6.53
CA PHE A 23 5.23 -5.71 6.87
C PHE A 23 5.93 -6.18 8.15
N GLY A 24 7.02 -5.52 8.56
CA GLY A 24 7.78 -5.89 9.75
C GLY A 24 8.62 -7.15 9.53
N SER A 25 9.69 -7.02 8.73
CA SER A 25 10.45 -8.09 8.08
C SER A 25 9.71 -8.68 6.88
N VAL A 26 9.75 -7.95 5.76
CA VAL A 26 9.06 -8.36 4.53
C VAL A 26 9.66 -9.64 3.95
N CYS A 27 8.81 -10.53 3.46
CA CYS A 27 9.21 -11.69 2.66
C CYS A 27 8.37 -11.82 1.37
N GLU A 28 8.78 -12.72 0.49
CA GLU A 28 8.10 -12.98 -0.79
C GLU A 28 6.64 -13.40 -0.62
N LEU A 29 6.29 -14.10 0.47
CA LEU A 29 4.92 -14.51 0.73
C LEU A 29 4.02 -13.30 1.04
N ASP A 30 4.56 -12.26 1.70
CA ASP A 30 3.82 -11.03 1.96
C ASP A 30 3.40 -10.36 0.65
N LEU A 31 4.30 -10.34 -0.33
CA LEU A 31 4.03 -9.80 -1.66
C LEU A 31 3.03 -10.68 -2.44
N ILE A 32 3.14 -12.00 -2.34
CA ILE A 32 2.22 -12.94 -3.02
C ILE A 32 0.79 -12.80 -2.47
N PHE A 33 0.61 -12.77 -1.15
CA PHE A 33 -0.72 -12.71 -0.54
C PHE A 33 -1.29 -11.30 -0.44
N ASN A 34 -0.45 -10.27 -0.38
CA ASN A 34 -0.85 -8.88 -0.21
C ASN A 34 -0.41 -7.99 -1.39
N PHE A 35 -0.39 -8.52 -2.62
CA PHE A 35 0.06 -7.76 -3.81
C PHE A 35 -0.66 -6.42 -3.96
N HIS A 36 -1.96 -6.36 -3.65
CA HIS A 36 -2.76 -5.14 -3.70
C HIS A 36 -2.23 -4.06 -2.75
N LYS A 37 -1.69 -4.44 -1.58
CA LYS A 37 -1.03 -3.50 -0.66
C LYS A 37 0.33 -3.06 -1.18
N ALA A 38 1.06 -3.92 -1.87
CA ALA A 38 2.33 -3.54 -2.50
C ALA A 38 2.11 -2.52 -3.63
N TYR A 39 1.10 -2.70 -4.50
CA TYR A 39 0.70 -1.69 -5.50
C TYR A 39 0.24 -0.40 -4.84
N TYR A 40 -0.63 -0.55 -3.84
CA TYR A 40 -0.81 0.35 -2.71
C TYR A 40 0.31 1.37 -2.49
N ILE A 41 1.33 0.83 -1.86
CA ILE A 41 2.52 1.52 -1.39
C ILE A 41 3.32 2.10 -2.55
N LEU A 42 3.38 1.39 -3.68
CA LEU A 42 4.08 1.84 -4.88
C LEU A 42 3.47 3.13 -5.43
N ASP A 43 2.13 3.23 -5.47
CA ASP A 43 1.40 4.42 -5.97
C ASP A 43 1.63 5.66 -5.07
N GLU A 44 1.92 5.45 -3.79
CA GLU A 44 2.30 6.56 -2.89
C GLU A 44 3.73 7.06 -3.16
N ILE A 45 4.61 6.20 -3.67
CA ILE A 45 6.02 6.52 -3.96
C ILE A 45 6.18 7.06 -5.38
N LEU A 46 5.50 6.47 -6.36
CA LEU A 46 5.65 6.76 -7.78
C LEU A 46 4.34 7.24 -8.42
N ILE A 47 4.44 8.22 -9.29
CA ILE A 47 3.33 8.66 -10.14
C ILE A 47 3.81 8.82 -11.57
N ALA A 48 3.09 8.19 -12.51
CA ALA A 48 3.42 8.22 -13.94
C ALA A 48 4.87 7.81 -14.28
N GLY A 49 5.48 6.96 -13.44
CA GLY A 49 6.87 6.49 -13.61
C GLY A 49 7.92 7.35 -12.91
N GLU A 50 7.53 8.44 -12.25
CA GLU A 50 8.42 9.39 -11.58
C GLU A 50 8.24 9.35 -10.06
N LEU A 51 9.28 9.74 -9.31
CA LEU A 51 9.22 9.82 -7.85
C LEU A 51 8.25 10.94 -7.39
N GLN A 52 7.18 10.53 -6.70
CA GLN A 52 6.17 11.43 -6.14
C GLN A 52 6.54 11.90 -4.73
N GLU A 53 6.82 10.96 -3.83
CA GLU A 53 7.09 11.21 -2.42
C GLU A 53 8.37 10.49 -1.99
N SER A 54 9.38 11.28 -1.61
CA SER A 54 10.70 10.78 -1.20
C SER A 54 10.80 10.52 0.30
N SER A 55 9.85 11.05 1.10
CA SER A 55 9.89 10.90 2.55
C SER A 55 9.20 9.62 2.99
N LYS A 56 9.99 8.61 3.39
CA LYS A 56 9.50 7.38 4.02
C LYS A 56 8.52 7.65 5.17
N LYS A 57 8.71 8.74 5.92
CA LYS A 57 7.81 9.16 7.01
C LYS A 57 6.45 9.63 6.50
N THR A 58 6.43 10.38 5.39
CA THR A 58 5.17 10.80 4.76
C THR A 58 4.45 9.59 4.17
N VAL A 59 5.16 8.75 3.40
CA VAL A 59 4.58 7.53 2.80
C VAL A 59 3.96 6.64 3.89
N ALA A 60 4.68 6.34 4.98
CA ALA A 60 4.16 5.53 6.07
C ALA A 60 2.87 6.10 6.72
N ARG A 61 2.76 7.42 6.81
CA ARG A 61 1.57 8.10 7.35
C ARG A 61 0.39 8.02 6.38
N LEU A 62 0.63 8.16 5.08
CA LEU A 62 -0.41 8.04 4.05
C LEU A 62 -0.93 6.59 3.97
N ILE A 63 -0.03 5.62 4.01
CA ILE A 63 -0.38 4.19 4.12
C ILE A 63 -1.27 3.92 5.34
N ALA A 64 -0.88 4.39 6.52
CA ALA A 64 -1.68 4.18 7.74
C ALA A 64 -3.07 4.83 7.67
N ALA A 65 -3.18 6.01 7.05
CA ALA A 65 -4.46 6.67 6.83
C ALA A 65 -5.35 5.84 5.89
N GLN A 66 -4.79 5.33 4.79
CA GLN A 66 -5.56 4.49 3.86
C GLN A 66 -5.97 3.15 4.47
N ASP A 67 -5.09 2.47 5.20
CA ASP A 67 -5.44 1.23 5.90
C ASP A 67 -6.65 1.46 6.81
N SER A 68 -6.66 2.58 7.54
CA SER A 68 -7.80 2.96 8.41
C SER A 68 -9.10 3.16 7.62
N LEU A 69 -9.03 3.77 6.43
CA LEU A 69 -10.19 3.97 5.56
C LEU A 69 -10.71 2.65 4.97
N VAL A 70 -9.79 1.76 4.56
CA VAL A 70 -10.13 0.44 4.00
C VAL A 70 -10.82 -0.43 5.06
N GLU A 71 -10.30 -0.45 6.29
CA GLU A 71 -10.94 -1.21 7.37
C GLU A 71 -12.33 -0.64 7.72
N ALA A 72 -12.48 0.69 7.81
CA ALA A 72 -13.78 1.31 8.02
C ALA A 72 -14.79 0.97 6.90
N ALA A 73 -14.35 0.91 5.64
CA ALA A 73 -15.19 0.52 4.51
C ALA A 73 -15.64 -0.95 4.61
N LYS A 74 -14.73 -1.86 4.98
CA LYS A 74 -15.06 -3.29 5.19
C LYS A 74 -16.06 -3.50 6.32
N GLU A 75 -15.91 -2.77 7.43
CA GLU A 75 -16.84 -2.82 8.56
C GLU A 75 -18.25 -2.36 8.16
N GLN A 76 -18.35 -1.32 7.33
CA GLN A 76 -19.62 -0.83 6.81
C GLN A 76 -20.28 -1.85 5.87
N GLU A 77 -19.52 -2.47 4.97
CA GLU A 77 -20.01 -3.53 4.08
C GLU A 77 -20.55 -4.74 4.85
N ASN A 78 -19.80 -5.20 5.86
CA ASN A 78 -20.22 -6.32 6.72
C ASN A 78 -21.50 -5.99 7.49
N SER A 79 -21.62 -4.75 7.99
CA SER A 79 -22.82 -4.29 8.71
C SER A 79 -24.05 -4.29 7.81
N LEU A 80 -23.93 -3.79 6.57
CA LEU A 80 -25.00 -3.80 5.57
C LEU A 80 -25.42 -5.23 5.20
N SER A 81 -24.45 -6.12 5.00
CA SER A 81 -24.69 -7.53 4.68
C SER A 81 -25.49 -8.23 5.78
N ASN A 82 -25.15 -7.97 7.06
CA ASN A 82 -25.87 -8.51 8.21
C ASN A 82 -27.31 -8.00 8.29
N ILE A 83 -27.54 -6.71 8.03
CA ILE A 83 -28.89 -6.12 8.04
C ILE A 83 -29.76 -6.75 6.94
N ILE A 84 -29.24 -6.91 5.73
CA ILE A 84 -29.98 -7.54 4.62
C ILE A 84 -30.32 -8.99 4.94
N ALA A 85 -29.38 -9.74 5.52
CA ALA A 85 -29.59 -11.12 5.92
C ALA A 85 -30.69 -11.27 6.99
N GLN A 86 -30.82 -10.30 7.91
CA GLN A 86 -31.90 -10.27 8.91
C GLN A 86 -33.26 -9.90 8.30
N ALA A 87 -33.30 -9.00 7.31
CA ALA A 87 -34.55 -8.54 6.69
C ALA A 87 -35.15 -9.51 5.66
N THR A 88 -34.36 -10.50 5.18
CA THR A 88 -34.80 -11.49 4.18
C THR A 88 -35.30 -12.80 4.82
N LYS A 89 -35.20 -12.93 6.16
CA LYS A 89 -35.83 -14.01 6.94
C LYS A 89 -37.24 -13.62 7.36
#